data_AF-A0A0B4GKY4-F1
#
_entry.id   AF-A0A0B4GKY4-F1
#
_cell.length_a   1.000
_cell.length_b   1.000
_cell.length_c   1.000
_cell.angle_alpha   90.00
_cell.angle_beta   90.00
_cell.angle_gamma   90.00
#
_symmetry.space_group_name_H-M   'P 1'
#
loop_
_entity.id
_entity.type
_entity.pdbx_description
1 polymer ?
#
loop_
_entity_poly.entity_id
_entity_poly.type
_entity_poly.pdbx_seq_one_letter_code
_entity_poly.pdbx_strand_id
1 'polypeptide(L)'
;MSRRPRIHNSDRKTLKVFQANVGKIPPAHDCALALADSEKYDIVLLQEPWTEAKNARCLTKTHPVYDTYSPVDSWDSNNTRPRVMTYIQTTDTHPRHPVGYGERRHNRQLLSPTPLCLDILLRWSAPERTLVAGDFNAKHYSWQTGRLEGRGEDIATWAAENGLNLLNTADEPTNPHGNTIDLAFSNIALASAVVEDHLATSSDHFTLSLTLPDVSLSLPQAPGKVRVTTEEELERFKEPCRIPTDTATASQLDTLAATLVDLLQSAARAAGRPVRKGTRSAPWWTDECAEAAAEYRAIRGILPLGFSQEVQLARREFQRVVRRAKRQYWRNLIDGFSDSASVYKAVRWLKSPGAFQPPPLQIVDVVHETQLDKANALRRSTLERCTAADDSSND
;
A
#
# COMPACT_ATOMS: atom_id res chain seq x y z
N MET A 1 31.65 -7.81 39.64
CA MET A 1 30.57 -7.11 38.93
C MET A 1 30.30 -7.80 37.61
N SER A 2 29.27 -8.66 37.56
CA SER A 2 28.92 -9.45 36.37
C SER A 2 28.18 -8.58 35.35
N ARG A 3 28.78 -8.35 34.18
CA ARG A 3 28.10 -7.72 33.04
C ARG A 3 27.25 -8.78 32.35
N ARG A 4 25.93 -8.75 32.56
CA ARG A 4 24.98 -9.54 31.77
C ARG A 4 25.07 -9.11 30.29
N PRO A 5 25.08 -10.04 29.33
CA PRO A 5 24.99 -9.69 27.92
C PRO A 5 23.62 -9.04 27.64
N ARG A 6 23.62 -7.91 26.93
CA ARG A 6 22.41 -7.38 26.31
C ARG A 6 21.91 -8.42 25.31
N ILE A 7 20.77 -9.04 25.61
CA ILE A 7 20.03 -9.84 24.64
C ILE A 7 19.60 -8.88 23.52
N HIS A 8 20.14 -9.08 22.33
CA HIS A 8 19.70 -8.40 21.13
C HIS A 8 18.27 -8.88 20.84
N ASN A 9 17.27 -8.04 21.11
CA ASN A 9 15.89 -8.36 20.78
C ASN A 9 15.74 -8.21 19.25
N SER A 10 15.51 -9.32 18.55
CA SER A 10 15.35 -9.34 17.10
C SER A 10 13.99 -8.75 16.70
N ASP A 11 14.02 -7.51 16.19
CA ASP A 11 13.09 -6.85 15.25
C ASP A 11 11.61 -7.28 15.22
N ARG A 12 10.86 -6.99 16.29
CA ARG A 12 9.40 -6.79 16.19
C ARG A 12 9.16 -5.40 15.62
N LYS A 13 8.75 -5.30 14.35
CA LYS A 13 8.38 -4.03 13.72
C LYS A 13 6.86 -3.84 13.79
N THR A 14 6.45 -2.71 14.34
CA THR A 14 5.07 -2.22 14.27
C THR A 14 4.82 -1.65 12.89
N LEU A 15 3.72 -2.04 12.25
CA LEU A 15 3.30 -1.50 10.96
C LEU A 15 2.27 -0.38 11.18
N LYS A 16 2.47 0.77 10.55
CA LYS A 16 1.53 1.90 10.54
C LYS A 16 0.77 1.97 9.21
N VAL A 17 -0.55 2.03 9.29
CA VAL A 17 -1.44 2.15 8.12
C VAL A 17 -2.23 3.46 8.21
N PHE A 18 -2.17 4.26 7.14
CA PHE A 18 -2.94 5.49 6.96
C PHE A 18 -4.20 5.16 6.16
N GLN A 19 -5.39 5.33 6.73
CA GLN A 19 -6.66 5.17 6.03
C GLN A 19 -7.33 6.54 5.86
N ALA A 20 -7.77 6.88 4.65
CA ALA A 20 -8.58 8.07 4.42
C ALA A 20 -9.43 7.98 3.14
N ASN A 21 -10.70 8.39 3.22
CA ASN A 21 -11.49 8.70 2.04
C ASN A 21 -11.16 10.12 1.55
N VAL A 22 -10.72 10.24 0.29
CA VAL A 22 -10.30 11.51 -0.31
C VAL A 22 -11.35 12.13 -1.24
N GLY A 23 -12.53 11.53 -1.34
CA GLY A 23 -13.72 12.11 -2.01
C GLY A 23 -13.52 12.43 -3.49
N LYS A 24 -12.61 11.75 -4.17
CA LYS A 24 -12.13 12.03 -5.54
C LYS A 24 -11.53 13.42 -5.72
N ILE A 25 -11.17 14.11 -4.63
CA ILE A 25 -10.64 15.48 -4.67
C ILE A 25 -9.13 15.40 -4.96
N PRO A 26 -8.64 15.90 -6.11
CA PRO A 26 -7.24 15.74 -6.48
C PRO A 26 -6.24 16.31 -5.46
N PRO A 27 -6.45 17.50 -4.87
CA PRO A 27 -5.62 17.99 -3.79
C PRO A 27 -5.68 17.13 -2.53
N ALA A 28 -6.85 16.61 -2.15
CA ALA A 28 -6.96 15.79 -0.94
C ALA A 28 -6.18 14.48 -1.08
N HIS A 29 -6.23 13.89 -2.28
CA HIS A 29 -5.40 12.74 -2.65
C HIS A 29 -3.90 13.08 -2.54
N ASP A 30 -3.47 14.22 -3.10
CA ASP A 30 -2.07 14.66 -3.00
C ASP A 30 -1.65 14.89 -1.53
N CYS A 31 -2.48 15.56 -0.74
CA CYS A 31 -2.24 15.81 0.68
C CYS A 31 -2.15 14.52 1.49
N ALA A 32 -3.05 13.56 1.27
CA ALA A 32 -3.03 12.29 1.99
C ALA A 32 -1.68 11.57 1.85
N LEU A 33 -1.13 11.51 0.63
CA LEU A 33 0.18 10.88 0.40
C LEU A 33 1.33 11.65 1.04
N ALA A 34 1.29 12.98 1.03
CA ALA A 34 2.33 13.81 1.63
C ALA A 34 2.32 13.75 3.16
N LEU A 35 1.13 13.77 3.77
CA LEU A 35 0.93 13.62 5.21
C LEU A 35 1.31 12.23 5.70
N ALA A 36 0.98 11.19 4.91
CA ALA A 36 1.42 9.83 5.21
C ALA A 36 2.95 9.71 5.23
N ASP A 37 3.65 10.34 4.27
CA ASP A 37 5.12 10.34 4.24
C ASP A 37 5.73 11.18 5.37
N SER A 38 5.13 12.33 5.73
CA SER A 38 5.63 13.16 6.84
C SER A 38 5.62 12.39 8.15
N GLU A 39 4.56 11.63 8.41
CA GLU A 39 4.38 10.81 9.61
C GLU A 39 4.90 9.36 9.50
N LYS A 40 5.60 9.05 8.40
CA LYS A 40 6.26 7.75 8.16
C LYS A 40 5.32 6.55 8.23
N TYR A 41 4.16 6.65 7.60
CA TYR A 41 3.26 5.51 7.42
C TYR A 41 3.81 4.52 6.37
N ASP A 42 3.70 3.23 6.66
CA ASP A 42 4.18 2.14 5.81
C ASP A 42 3.20 1.85 4.67
N ILE A 43 1.90 1.91 4.96
CA ILE A 43 0.82 1.63 4.00
C ILE A 43 -0.18 2.79 4.02
N VAL A 44 -0.69 3.20 2.85
CA VAL A 44 -1.80 4.14 2.71
C VAL A 44 -2.95 3.46 1.98
N LEU A 45 -4.13 3.48 2.59
CA LEU A 45 -5.39 2.99 2.03
C LEU A 45 -6.28 4.20 1.73
N LEU A 46 -6.43 4.50 0.45
CA LEU A 46 -7.25 5.63 0.02
C LEU A 46 -8.55 5.14 -0.60
N GLN A 47 -9.68 5.63 -0.07
CA GLN A 47 -11.00 5.44 -0.65
C GLN A 47 -11.38 6.64 -1.53
N GLU A 48 -12.16 6.36 -2.56
CA GLU A 48 -12.56 7.29 -3.60
C GLU A 48 -11.36 8.10 -4.15
N PRO A 49 -10.29 7.44 -4.64
CA PRO A 49 -9.11 8.12 -5.13
C PRO A 49 -9.45 8.97 -6.36
N TRP A 50 -8.81 10.13 -6.48
CA TRP A 50 -8.85 10.87 -7.73
C TRP A 50 -8.23 10.04 -8.86
N THR A 51 -8.99 9.82 -9.92
CA THR A 51 -8.57 9.11 -11.13
C THR A 51 -9.11 9.80 -12.37
N GLU A 52 -8.38 9.69 -13.47
CA GLU A 52 -8.76 10.21 -14.78
C GLU A 52 -8.43 9.17 -15.87
N ALA A 53 -9.25 9.11 -16.92
CA ALA A 53 -8.95 8.37 -18.14
C ALA A 53 -8.72 9.40 -19.25
N LYS A 54 -7.51 9.46 -19.81
CA LYS A 54 -7.15 10.45 -20.83
C LYS A 54 -6.19 9.85 -21.84
N ASN A 55 -6.50 9.99 -23.14
CA ASN A 55 -5.67 9.47 -24.24
C ASN A 55 -5.31 7.99 -24.07
N ALA A 56 -6.31 7.15 -23.78
CA ALA A 56 -6.14 5.71 -23.46
C ALA A 56 -5.24 5.40 -22.25
N ARG A 57 -4.94 6.40 -21.41
CA ARG A 57 -4.16 6.22 -20.18
C ARG A 57 -5.04 6.35 -18.95
N CYS A 58 -4.82 5.43 -18.03
CA CYS A 58 -5.33 5.44 -16.67
C CYS A 58 -4.39 6.29 -15.80
N LEU A 59 -4.90 7.39 -15.25
CA LEU A 59 -4.14 8.35 -14.46
C LEU A 59 -4.64 8.39 -13.03
N THR A 60 -3.70 8.46 -12.09
CA THR A 60 -3.94 8.62 -10.66
C THR A 60 -2.82 9.47 -10.04
N LYS A 61 -2.92 9.79 -8.75
CA LYS A 61 -1.83 10.44 -8.02
C LYS A 61 -0.79 9.42 -7.57
N THR A 62 0.47 9.83 -7.64
CA THR A 62 1.63 9.02 -7.24
C THR A 62 2.53 9.85 -6.32
N HIS A 63 3.28 9.16 -5.46
CA HIS A 63 4.24 9.78 -4.55
C HIS A 63 5.61 9.08 -4.65
N PRO A 64 6.75 9.79 -4.59
CA PRO A 64 8.07 9.18 -4.84
C PRO A 64 8.46 8.05 -3.86
N VAL A 65 7.91 8.10 -2.65
CA VAL A 65 8.17 7.14 -1.57
C VAL A 65 7.24 5.93 -1.62
N TYR A 66 6.14 5.99 -2.36
CA TYR A 66 5.12 4.95 -2.36
C TYR A 66 4.99 4.27 -3.73
N ASP A 67 5.00 2.94 -3.73
CA ASP A 67 4.54 2.16 -4.88
C ASP A 67 3.00 2.13 -4.87
N THR A 68 2.38 2.30 -6.04
CA THR A 68 0.92 2.46 -6.19
C THR A 68 0.28 1.16 -6.70
N TYR A 69 -0.77 0.70 -6.03
CA TYR A 69 -1.52 -0.51 -6.35
C TYR A 69 -2.99 -0.18 -6.57
N SER A 70 -3.51 -0.60 -7.72
CA SER A 70 -4.91 -0.46 -8.12
C SER A 70 -5.58 -1.83 -8.14
N PRO A 71 -6.84 -1.96 -7.67
CA PRO A 71 -7.60 -3.22 -7.75
C PRO A 71 -8.06 -3.54 -9.19
N VAL A 72 -8.02 -2.57 -10.10
CA VAL A 72 -8.38 -2.73 -11.51
C VAL A 72 -7.21 -2.36 -12.41
N ASP A 73 -7.04 -3.11 -13.49
CA ASP A 73 -5.92 -2.96 -14.43
C ASP A 73 -6.09 -1.77 -15.38
N SER A 74 -7.34 -1.39 -15.67
CA SER A 74 -7.66 -0.25 -16.52
C SER A 74 -9.04 0.33 -16.22
N TRP A 75 -9.23 1.59 -16.60
CA TRP A 75 -10.49 2.31 -16.50
C TRP A 75 -10.61 3.37 -17.59
N ASP A 76 -11.82 3.54 -18.08
CA ASP A 76 -12.19 4.45 -19.17
C ASP A 76 -13.44 5.29 -18.83
N SER A 77 -14.20 4.89 -17.81
CA SER A 77 -15.48 5.49 -17.43
C SER A 77 -15.61 5.56 -15.90
N ASN A 78 -16.64 6.26 -15.41
CA ASN A 78 -16.89 6.36 -13.96
C ASN A 78 -17.27 5.01 -13.32
N ASN A 79 -17.70 4.04 -14.11
CA ASN A 79 -18.11 2.72 -13.64
C ASN A 79 -16.92 1.76 -13.53
N THR A 80 -15.87 1.99 -14.33
CA THR A 80 -14.68 1.13 -14.37
C THR A 80 -13.53 1.67 -13.51
N ARG A 81 -13.60 2.93 -13.08
CA ARG A 81 -12.58 3.55 -12.20
C ARG A 81 -12.49 2.84 -10.84
N PRO A 82 -11.26 2.67 -10.30
CA PRO A 82 -11.08 2.13 -8.97
C PRO A 82 -11.71 3.06 -7.93
N ARG A 83 -12.37 2.44 -6.95
CA ARG A 83 -12.91 3.12 -5.77
C ARG A 83 -11.95 3.15 -4.61
N VAL A 84 -10.84 2.44 -4.72
CA VAL A 84 -9.82 2.30 -3.69
C VAL A 84 -8.44 2.26 -4.34
N MET A 85 -7.42 2.79 -3.67
CA MET A 85 -6.02 2.58 -4.03
C MET A 85 -5.18 2.31 -2.80
N THR A 86 -4.19 1.45 -2.96
CA THR A 86 -3.24 1.10 -1.91
C THR A 86 -1.86 1.60 -2.29
N TYR A 87 -1.19 2.24 -1.35
CA TYR A 87 0.16 2.75 -1.51
C TYR A 87 1.05 2.08 -0.48
N ILE A 88 2.18 1.51 -0.90
CA ILE A 88 3.10 0.81 0.00
C ILE A 88 4.44 1.51 -0.04
N GLN A 89 4.99 1.83 1.14
CA GLN A 89 6.26 2.52 1.26
C GLN A 89 7.35 1.66 0.62
N THR A 90 8.08 2.27 -0.31
CA THR A 90 9.17 1.55 -0.96
C THR A 90 10.35 1.46 0.00
N THR A 91 10.65 0.27 0.51
CA THR A 91 11.90 0.00 1.24
C THR A 91 12.83 -0.85 0.38
N ASP A 92 14.14 -0.77 0.62
CA ASP A 92 15.17 -1.57 -0.08
C ASP A 92 14.95 -3.10 0.05
N THR A 93 14.09 -3.52 0.98
CA THR A 93 13.75 -4.92 1.28
C THR A 93 12.45 -5.39 0.64
N HIS A 94 11.73 -4.53 -0.10
CA HIS A 94 10.53 -4.95 -0.83
C HIS A 94 10.93 -5.42 -2.24
N PRO A 95 11.05 -6.74 -2.48
CA PRO A 95 10.95 -7.22 -3.85
C PRO A 95 9.58 -6.80 -4.41
N ARG A 96 9.50 -6.63 -5.72
CA ARG A 96 8.25 -6.37 -6.47
C ARG A 96 7.35 -7.61 -6.46
N HIS A 97 7.12 -8.19 -5.30
CA HIS A 97 6.21 -9.30 -5.07
C HIS A 97 4.94 -8.76 -4.41
N PRO A 98 3.79 -9.34 -4.75
CA PRO A 98 2.50 -8.72 -4.56
C PRO A 98 2.15 -8.70 -3.06
N VAL A 99 1.63 -7.57 -2.55
CA VAL A 99 0.50 -7.65 -1.62
C VAL A 99 -0.74 -7.79 -2.50
N GLY A 100 -0.78 -8.92 -3.19
CA GLY A 100 -1.92 -9.37 -3.94
C GLY A 100 -2.90 -9.96 -2.95
N TYR A 101 -4.18 -9.80 -3.27
CA TYR A 101 -5.24 -10.55 -2.66
C TYR A 101 -4.84 -12.04 -2.64
N GLY A 102 -4.57 -12.56 -1.44
CA GLY A 102 -4.22 -13.94 -1.15
C GLY A 102 -2.99 -14.49 -1.87
N GLU A 103 -1.79 -14.32 -1.32
CA GLU A 103 -0.70 -15.28 -1.54
C GLU A 103 -0.09 -15.65 -0.19
N ARG A 104 0.11 -16.96 0.05
CA ARG A 104 0.64 -17.52 1.30
C ARG A 104 2.09 -17.08 1.54
N ARG A 105 2.30 -15.86 2.04
CA ARG A 105 3.38 -15.45 2.97
C ARG A 105 2.85 -14.28 3.79
N HIS A 106 2.13 -14.62 4.87
CA HIS A 106 1.38 -13.73 5.76
C HIS A 106 0.24 -12.98 5.03
N ASN A 107 -0.89 -13.69 4.87
CA ASN A 107 -2.12 -13.16 4.30
C ASN A 107 -2.48 -11.82 4.94
N ARG A 108 -2.30 -10.72 4.19
CA ARG A 108 -2.88 -9.42 4.56
C ARG A 108 -3.62 -8.87 3.35
N GLN A 109 -4.94 -9.09 3.35
CA GLN A 109 -5.81 -8.67 2.26
C GLN A 109 -6.56 -7.41 2.69
N LEU A 110 -6.11 -6.27 2.17
CA LEU A 110 -6.69 -4.96 2.45
C LEU A 110 -7.88 -4.75 1.51
N LEU A 111 -9.07 -4.95 2.05
CA LEU A 111 -10.35 -4.76 1.38
C LEU A 111 -10.98 -3.46 1.90
N SER A 112 -11.31 -2.56 0.98
CA SER A 112 -12.22 -1.45 1.25
C SER A 112 -13.50 -1.70 0.42
N PRO A 113 -14.61 -2.06 1.07
CA PRO A 113 -15.82 -2.45 0.37
C PRO A 113 -16.49 -1.25 -0.28
N THR A 114 -16.97 -1.45 -1.50
CA THR A 114 -17.97 -0.59 -2.14
C THR A 114 -19.31 -1.33 -2.14
N PRO A 115 -20.46 -0.66 -2.35
CA PRO A 115 -21.77 -1.33 -2.30
C PRO A 115 -21.90 -2.57 -3.21
N LEU A 116 -21.22 -2.59 -4.37
CA LEU A 116 -21.19 -3.74 -5.29
C LEU A 116 -20.19 -4.85 -4.86
N CYS A 117 -19.14 -4.49 -4.12
CA CYS A 117 -18.13 -5.43 -3.61
C CYS A 117 -18.49 -6.01 -2.24
N LEU A 118 -19.49 -5.44 -1.55
CA LEU A 118 -19.85 -5.85 -0.20
C LEU A 118 -20.37 -7.29 -0.18
N ASP A 119 -21.13 -7.74 -1.18
CA ASP A 119 -21.54 -9.15 -1.28
C ASP A 119 -20.37 -10.12 -1.43
N ILE A 120 -19.30 -9.69 -2.10
CA ILE A 120 -18.07 -10.48 -2.24
C ILE A 120 -17.35 -10.54 -0.89
N LEU A 121 -17.27 -9.41 -0.17
CA LEU A 121 -16.68 -9.34 1.16
C LEU A 121 -17.43 -10.24 2.14
N LEU A 122 -18.76 -10.16 2.19
CA LEU A 122 -19.58 -10.91 3.14
C LEU A 122 -19.55 -12.42 2.91
N ARG A 123 -19.17 -12.88 1.70
CA ARG A 123 -18.95 -14.30 1.38
C ARG A 123 -17.50 -14.75 1.57
N TRP A 124 -16.60 -13.82 1.89
CA TRP A 124 -15.18 -14.10 2.01
C TRP A 124 -14.83 -14.52 3.43
N SER A 125 -14.14 -15.67 3.55
CA SER A 125 -13.59 -16.16 4.81
C SER A 125 -12.23 -15.54 5.08
N ALA A 126 -12.14 -14.76 6.15
CA ALA A 126 -10.92 -14.05 6.53
C ALA A 126 -9.89 -15.01 7.16
N PRO A 127 -8.67 -15.11 6.61
CA PRO A 127 -7.60 -15.88 7.22
C PRO A 127 -7.01 -15.16 8.45
N GLU A 128 -6.14 -15.84 9.19
CA GLU A 128 -5.34 -15.22 10.25
C GLU A 128 -4.52 -14.03 9.74
N ARG A 129 -4.28 -13.06 10.63
CA ARG A 129 -3.51 -11.83 10.41
C ARG A 129 -4.09 -10.89 9.33
N THR A 130 -5.41 -10.85 9.23
CA THR A 130 -6.18 -10.01 8.31
C THR A 130 -6.46 -8.63 8.88
N LEU A 131 -6.42 -7.60 8.01
CA LEU A 131 -6.95 -6.27 8.25
C LEU A 131 -7.90 -5.90 7.10
N VAL A 132 -9.15 -5.58 7.41
CA VAL A 132 -10.14 -5.02 6.48
C VAL A 132 -10.45 -3.59 6.93
N ALA A 133 -10.32 -2.62 6.03
CA ALA A 133 -10.39 -1.22 6.40
C ALA A 133 -10.88 -0.35 5.23
N GLY A 134 -11.81 0.55 5.50
CA GLY A 134 -12.28 1.53 4.53
C GLY A 134 -13.59 2.18 4.91
N ASP A 135 -14.19 2.87 3.95
CA ASP A 135 -15.52 3.48 4.08
C ASP A 135 -16.60 2.44 3.77
N PHE A 136 -17.34 2.01 4.79
CA PHE A 136 -18.40 1.02 4.67
C PHE A 136 -19.77 1.65 4.42
N ASN A 137 -19.91 2.95 4.67
CA ASN A 137 -21.16 3.71 4.57
C ASN A 137 -22.34 3.00 5.26
N ALA A 138 -22.10 2.45 6.47
CA ALA A 138 -23.07 1.67 7.23
C ALA A 138 -22.98 1.96 8.74
N LYS A 139 -24.11 1.85 9.44
CA LYS A 139 -24.21 2.06 10.88
C LYS A 139 -24.68 0.81 11.59
N HIS A 140 -24.02 0.51 12.71
CA HIS A 140 -24.40 -0.56 13.62
C HIS A 140 -24.11 -0.12 15.05
N TYR A 141 -24.90 -0.59 16.01
CA TYR A 141 -24.79 -0.20 17.43
C TYR A 141 -23.42 -0.50 18.04
N SER A 142 -22.65 -1.43 17.45
CA SER A 142 -21.30 -1.75 17.94
C SER A 142 -20.25 -0.69 17.61
N TRP A 143 -20.49 0.23 16.68
CA TRP A 143 -19.58 1.33 16.37
C TRP A 143 -20.22 2.72 16.41
N GLN A 144 -21.55 2.82 16.29
CA GLN A 144 -22.27 4.08 16.41
C GLN A 144 -23.64 3.86 17.05
N THR A 145 -23.88 4.53 18.17
CA THR A 145 -25.15 4.59 18.88
C THR A 145 -26.23 5.23 18.00
N GLY A 146 -27.41 4.62 18.00
CA GLY A 146 -28.58 5.12 17.28
C GLY A 146 -29.14 4.10 16.31
N ARG A 147 -29.72 4.60 15.20
CA ARG A 147 -30.40 3.77 14.21
C ARG A 147 -29.40 3.05 13.31
N LEU A 148 -29.65 1.75 13.09
CA LEU A 148 -28.99 0.96 12.05
C LEU A 148 -29.23 1.57 10.66
N GLU A 149 -28.18 1.64 9.84
CA GLU A 149 -28.25 2.21 8.49
C GLU A 149 -27.37 1.41 7.52
N GLY A 150 -27.82 1.29 6.27
CA GLY A 150 -27.13 0.47 5.27
C GLY A 150 -27.13 -1.01 5.64
N ARG A 151 -25.96 -1.65 5.57
CA ARG A 151 -25.78 -3.10 5.81
C ARG A 151 -24.95 -3.39 7.06
N GLY A 152 -25.11 -2.55 8.09
CA GLY A 152 -24.31 -2.65 9.33
C GLY A 152 -24.44 -4.01 10.02
N GLU A 153 -25.65 -4.57 10.07
CA GLU A 153 -25.91 -5.89 10.66
C GLU A 153 -25.16 -7.01 9.93
N ASP A 154 -25.20 -7.01 8.60
CA ASP A 154 -24.50 -7.99 7.77
C ASP A 154 -22.98 -7.92 7.98
N ILE A 155 -22.43 -6.70 8.04
CA ILE A 155 -21.00 -6.47 8.28
C ILE A 155 -20.60 -6.94 9.68
N ALA A 156 -21.39 -6.64 10.70
CA ALA A 156 -21.12 -7.05 12.07
C ALA A 156 -21.17 -8.58 12.22
N THR A 157 -22.17 -9.23 11.62
CA THR A 157 -22.31 -10.68 11.58
C THR A 157 -21.11 -11.32 10.88
N TRP A 158 -20.77 -10.84 9.68
CA TRP A 158 -19.62 -11.33 8.93
C TRP A 158 -18.31 -11.17 9.72
N ALA A 159 -18.09 -10.01 10.36
CA ALA A 159 -16.88 -9.80 11.16
C ALA A 159 -16.80 -10.78 12.35
N ALA A 160 -17.91 -11.03 13.03
CA ALA A 160 -18.00 -11.98 14.14
C ALA A 160 -17.73 -13.43 13.68
N GLU A 161 -18.34 -13.86 12.58
CA GLU A 161 -18.12 -15.19 11.99
C GLU A 161 -16.67 -15.43 11.56
N ASN A 162 -15.95 -14.35 11.24
CA ASN A 162 -14.56 -14.39 10.80
C ASN A 162 -13.54 -14.06 11.91
N GLY A 163 -14.00 -13.92 13.17
CA GLY A 163 -13.14 -13.59 14.30
C GLY A 163 -12.42 -12.24 14.17
N LEU A 164 -12.99 -11.30 13.42
CA LEU A 164 -12.43 -9.97 13.21
C LEU A 164 -12.97 -9.01 14.27
N ASN A 165 -12.07 -8.42 15.05
CA ASN A 165 -12.43 -7.41 16.03
C ASN A 165 -12.54 -6.04 15.36
N LEU A 166 -13.57 -5.27 15.72
CA LEU A 166 -13.65 -3.86 15.39
C LEU A 166 -12.54 -3.11 16.12
N LEU A 167 -11.76 -2.32 15.38
CA LEU A 167 -10.63 -1.56 15.92
C LEU A 167 -11.00 -0.14 16.33
N ASN A 168 -12.08 0.41 15.76
CA ASN A 168 -12.56 1.76 16.05
C ASN A 168 -13.06 1.87 17.49
N THR A 169 -12.85 3.04 18.10
CA THR A 169 -13.59 3.44 19.29
C THR A 169 -15.06 3.67 18.91
N ALA A 170 -15.99 3.10 19.68
CA ALA A 170 -17.42 3.33 19.47
C ALA A 170 -17.77 4.81 19.65
N ASP A 171 -18.70 5.31 18.82
CA ASP A 171 -19.18 6.69 18.79
C ASP A 171 -18.13 7.77 18.47
N GLU A 172 -16.90 7.38 18.11
CA GLU A 172 -15.89 8.30 17.62
C GLU A 172 -16.17 8.64 16.15
N PRO A 173 -16.50 9.90 15.81
CA PRO A 173 -16.86 10.26 14.44
C PRO A 173 -15.68 10.10 13.49
N THR A 174 -15.94 9.60 12.28
CA THR A 174 -14.97 9.53 11.18
C THR A 174 -15.23 10.56 10.09
N ASN A 175 -16.23 11.42 10.29
CA ASN A 175 -16.48 12.60 9.47
C ASN A 175 -17.07 13.76 10.29
N PRO A 176 -17.04 15.00 9.76
CA PRO A 176 -17.61 16.18 10.44
C PRO A 176 -19.13 16.11 10.70
N HIS A 177 -19.83 15.15 10.09
CA HIS A 177 -21.27 14.97 10.28
C HIS A 177 -21.62 14.15 11.53
N GLY A 178 -20.61 13.70 12.29
CA GLY A 178 -20.83 12.89 13.50
C GLY A 178 -21.10 11.41 13.19
N ASN A 179 -20.76 10.93 12.00
CA ASN A 179 -20.94 9.52 11.64
C ASN A 179 -19.62 8.76 11.76
N THR A 180 -19.72 7.49 12.14
CA THR A 180 -18.62 6.51 12.22
C THR A 180 -18.83 5.47 11.13
N ILE A 181 -18.37 5.78 9.92
CA ILE A 181 -18.59 4.95 8.72
C ILE A 181 -17.29 4.45 8.08
N ASP A 182 -16.15 5.04 8.46
CA ASP A 182 -14.82 4.58 8.09
C ASP A 182 -14.35 3.59 9.16
N LEU A 183 -14.40 2.30 8.86
CA LEU A 183 -14.19 1.23 9.84
C LEU A 183 -12.91 0.46 9.54
N ALA A 184 -12.32 -0.13 10.59
CA ALA A 184 -11.24 -1.09 10.51
C ALA A 184 -11.55 -2.32 11.38
N PHE A 185 -11.37 -3.51 10.80
CA PHE A 185 -11.58 -4.80 11.43
C PHE A 185 -10.33 -5.67 11.30
N SER A 186 -9.93 -6.37 12.36
CA SER A 186 -8.71 -7.18 12.34
C SER A 186 -8.74 -8.32 13.34
N ASN A 187 -8.10 -9.43 12.98
CA ASN A 187 -7.80 -10.55 13.89
C ASN A 187 -6.32 -10.56 14.32
N ILE A 188 -5.58 -9.48 14.06
CA ILE A 188 -4.23 -9.27 14.59
C ILE A 188 -4.35 -8.81 16.05
N ALA A 189 -3.76 -9.58 16.96
CA ALA A 189 -3.71 -9.23 18.37
C ALA A 189 -3.11 -7.84 18.58
N LEU A 190 -3.73 -7.05 19.46
CA LEU A 190 -3.30 -5.69 19.83
C LEU A 190 -3.32 -4.68 18.67
N ALA A 191 -3.94 -5.01 17.54
CA ALA A 191 -4.22 -4.01 16.51
C ALA A 191 -5.14 -2.92 17.07
N SER A 192 -4.93 -1.68 16.62
CA SER A 192 -5.75 -0.54 17.04
C SER A 192 -5.97 0.44 15.90
N ALA A 193 -7.04 1.23 16.01
CA ALA A 193 -7.36 2.34 15.12
C ALA A 193 -7.60 3.61 15.96
N VAL A 194 -7.06 4.74 15.52
CA VAL A 194 -7.28 6.04 16.14
C VAL A 194 -7.61 7.06 15.06
N VAL A 195 -8.59 7.94 15.33
CA VAL A 195 -8.87 9.06 14.44
C VAL A 195 -7.83 10.16 14.65
N GLU A 196 -7.08 10.48 13.61
CA GLU A 196 -6.02 11.50 13.64
C GLU A 196 -6.49 12.78 12.94
N ASP A 197 -7.15 13.66 13.69
CA ASP A 197 -7.63 14.94 13.16
C ASP A 197 -6.51 15.82 12.59
N HIS A 198 -5.31 15.73 13.20
CA HIS A 198 -4.12 16.41 12.72
C HIS A 198 -3.65 15.93 11.33
N LEU A 199 -4.18 14.82 10.80
CA LEU A 199 -3.91 14.31 9.45
C LEU A 199 -5.01 14.63 8.44
N ALA A 200 -5.78 15.69 8.69
CA ALA A 200 -6.82 16.18 7.81
C ALA A 200 -6.35 16.41 6.36
N THR A 201 -6.87 15.61 5.42
CA THR A 201 -6.48 15.64 4.00
C THR A 201 -7.14 16.76 3.19
N SER A 202 -8.07 17.51 3.79
CA SER A 202 -9.03 18.42 3.12
C SER A 202 -10.21 17.73 2.41
N SER A 203 -10.40 16.42 2.60
CA SER A 203 -11.71 15.79 2.38
C SER A 203 -12.67 16.06 3.55
N ASP A 204 -13.90 15.62 3.40
CA ASP A 204 -14.95 15.58 4.42
C ASP A 204 -14.91 14.30 5.27
N HIS A 205 -13.82 13.55 5.21
CA HIS A 205 -13.57 12.40 6.10
C HIS A 205 -12.36 12.68 6.98
N PHE A 206 -12.32 12.00 8.11
CA PHE A 206 -11.18 12.01 9.02
C PHE A 206 -10.23 10.88 8.64
N THR A 207 -8.95 11.10 8.95
CA THR A 207 -7.92 10.09 8.70
C THR A 207 -7.88 9.15 9.88
N LEU A 208 -7.81 7.84 9.62
CA LEU A 208 -7.58 6.81 10.63
C LEU A 208 -6.14 6.34 10.57
N SER A 209 -5.48 6.32 11.72
CA SER A 209 -4.17 5.71 11.95
C SER A 209 -4.38 4.33 12.54
N LEU A 210 -3.97 3.29 11.80
CA LEU A 210 -4.05 1.92 12.26
C LEU A 210 -2.64 1.44 12.63
N THR A 211 -2.54 0.82 13.80
CA THR A 211 -1.29 0.25 14.31
C THR A 211 -1.44 -1.26 14.35
N LEU A 212 -0.54 -1.98 13.68
CA LEU A 212 -0.50 -3.45 13.70
C LEU A 212 0.81 -3.90 14.38
N PRO A 213 0.75 -4.38 15.64
CA PRO A 213 1.91 -4.92 16.34
C PRO A 213 2.37 -6.26 15.78
N ASP A 214 3.63 -6.61 16.06
CA ASP A 214 4.19 -7.95 15.83
C ASP A 214 4.01 -8.50 14.42
N VAL A 215 4.05 -7.56 13.49
CA VAL A 215 4.10 -7.84 12.08
C VAL A 215 5.57 -8.03 11.73
N SER A 216 6.05 -9.26 11.95
CA SER A 216 7.34 -9.67 11.42
C SER A 216 7.29 -9.58 9.89
N LEU A 217 7.70 -8.44 9.32
CA LEU A 217 8.11 -8.35 7.91
C LEU A 217 9.44 -9.11 7.73
N SER A 218 9.47 -10.38 8.14
CA SER A 218 10.50 -11.34 7.73
C SER A 218 10.15 -11.80 6.31
N LEU A 219 10.07 -10.83 5.40
CA LEU A 219 10.21 -11.15 3.99
C LEU A 219 11.61 -11.76 3.85
N PRO A 220 11.79 -12.85 3.08
CA PRO A 220 13.14 -13.24 2.68
C PRO A 220 13.79 -11.96 2.16
N GLN A 221 14.95 -11.59 2.71
CA GLN A 221 15.73 -10.49 2.19
C GLN A 221 16.04 -10.85 0.74
N ALA A 222 15.16 -10.43 -0.17
CA ALA A 222 15.48 -10.47 -1.58
C ALA A 222 16.73 -9.60 -1.67
N PRO A 223 17.85 -10.14 -2.17
CA PRO A 223 19.07 -9.37 -2.31
C PRO A 223 18.70 -8.11 -3.08
N GLY A 224 18.82 -6.95 -2.41
CA GLY A 224 18.49 -5.66 -3.01
C GLY A 224 19.22 -5.52 -4.33
N LYS A 225 18.64 -4.79 -5.29
CA LYS A 225 19.27 -4.61 -6.61
C LYS A 225 20.70 -4.12 -6.41
N VAL A 226 21.67 -4.80 -7.00
CA VAL A 226 23.07 -4.38 -6.95
C VAL A 226 23.39 -3.64 -8.24
N ARG A 227 24.09 -2.51 -8.12
CA ARG A 227 24.58 -1.73 -9.26
C ARG A 227 26.06 -1.99 -9.45
N VAL A 228 26.41 -2.35 -10.67
CA VAL A 228 27.77 -2.40 -11.22
C VAL A 228 27.76 -1.39 -12.36
N THR A 229 28.37 -0.23 -12.17
CA THR A 229 28.30 0.88 -13.15
C THR A 229 29.63 1.55 -13.43
N THR A 230 30.59 1.49 -12.51
CA THR A 230 31.94 2.02 -12.78
C THR A 230 32.77 0.96 -13.49
N GLU A 231 33.80 1.39 -14.23
CA GLU A 231 34.70 0.47 -14.93
C GLU A 231 35.39 -0.49 -13.94
N GLU A 232 35.81 0.03 -12.78
CA GLU A 232 36.43 -0.75 -11.71
C GLU A 232 35.49 -1.81 -11.10
N GLU A 233 34.21 -1.48 -10.93
CA GLU A 233 33.19 -2.45 -10.48
C GLU A 233 32.95 -3.51 -11.56
N LEU A 234 32.98 -3.12 -12.84
CA LEU A 234 32.78 -4.03 -13.96
C LEU A 234 33.96 -5.01 -14.10
N GLU A 235 35.19 -4.55 -13.90
CA GLU A 235 36.38 -5.41 -13.88
C GLU A 235 36.35 -6.41 -12.71
N ARG A 236 36.01 -5.96 -11.50
CA ARG A 236 35.81 -6.86 -10.34
C ARG A 236 34.69 -7.87 -10.53
N PHE A 237 33.66 -7.52 -11.31
CA PHE A 237 32.56 -8.42 -11.63
C PHE A 237 32.98 -9.54 -12.59
N LYS A 238 33.86 -9.23 -13.56
CA LYS A 238 34.32 -10.21 -14.57
C LYS A 238 35.22 -11.30 -13.97
N GLU A 239 36.07 -10.94 -13.00
CA GLU A 239 37.07 -11.84 -12.41
C GLU A 239 36.52 -13.19 -11.90
N PRO A 240 35.42 -13.24 -11.12
CA PRO A 240 34.82 -14.50 -10.66
C PRO A 240 33.96 -15.23 -11.71
N CYS A 241 33.58 -14.59 -12.82
CA CYS A 241 32.61 -15.12 -13.79
C CYS A 241 33.24 -16.07 -14.84
N ARG A 242 33.98 -17.09 -14.40
CA ARG A 242 34.46 -18.15 -15.31
C ARG A 242 33.34 -19.14 -15.59
N ILE A 243 32.79 -19.09 -16.80
CA ILE A 243 31.69 -19.97 -17.24
C ILE A 243 32.23 -21.39 -17.43
N PRO A 244 31.63 -22.42 -16.79
CA PRO A 244 31.98 -23.82 -17.04
C PRO A 244 31.77 -24.17 -18.52
N THR A 245 32.77 -24.75 -19.17
CA THR A 245 32.77 -25.03 -20.62
C THR A 245 32.47 -26.49 -20.96
N ASP A 246 32.21 -27.32 -19.94
CA ASP A 246 31.99 -28.76 -20.12
C ASP A 246 30.65 -29.04 -20.81
N THR A 247 30.63 -30.10 -21.62
CA THR A 247 29.45 -30.54 -22.37
C THR A 247 28.37 -31.05 -21.40
N ALA A 248 27.37 -30.22 -21.10
CA ALA A 248 26.23 -30.58 -20.28
C ALA A 248 25.26 -31.51 -21.05
N THR A 249 24.79 -32.56 -20.39
CA THR A 249 23.64 -33.34 -20.89
C THR A 249 22.33 -32.57 -20.70
N ALA A 250 21.28 -32.91 -21.45
CA ALA A 250 19.97 -32.23 -21.36
C ALA A 250 19.40 -32.20 -19.92
N SER A 251 19.70 -33.22 -19.10
CA SER A 251 19.28 -33.30 -17.69
C SER A 251 20.10 -32.43 -16.74
N GLN A 252 21.22 -31.84 -17.19
CA GLN A 252 22.12 -31.02 -16.37
C GLN A 252 21.99 -29.52 -16.68
N LEU A 253 21.22 -29.14 -17.70
CA LEU A 253 21.07 -27.75 -18.12
C LEU A 253 20.44 -26.87 -17.03
N ASP A 254 19.43 -27.36 -16.32
CA ASP A 254 18.77 -26.60 -15.25
C ASP A 254 19.71 -26.37 -14.05
N THR A 255 20.52 -27.38 -13.71
CA THR A 255 21.55 -27.25 -12.67
C THR A 255 22.62 -26.25 -13.09
N LEU A 256 23.06 -26.30 -14.34
CA LEU A 256 24.04 -25.35 -14.88
C LEU A 256 23.48 -23.92 -14.90
N ALA A 257 22.23 -23.74 -15.33
CA ALA A 257 21.55 -22.45 -15.29
C ALA A 257 21.44 -21.89 -13.87
N ALA A 258 21.06 -22.71 -12.89
CA ALA A 258 21.00 -22.32 -11.48
C ALA A 258 22.38 -21.88 -10.96
N THR A 259 23.43 -22.69 -11.20
CA THR A 259 24.80 -22.35 -10.77
C THR A 259 25.33 -21.08 -11.43
N LEU A 260 25.01 -20.84 -12.71
CA LEU A 260 25.39 -19.62 -13.42
C LEU A 260 24.68 -18.39 -12.83
N VAL A 261 23.38 -18.50 -12.54
CA VAL A 261 22.62 -17.42 -11.90
C VAL A 261 23.20 -17.09 -10.52
N ASP A 262 23.53 -18.10 -9.72
CA ASP A 262 24.13 -17.91 -8.39
C ASP A 262 25.53 -17.28 -8.45
N LEU A 263 26.34 -17.70 -9.43
CA LEU A 263 27.66 -17.13 -9.69
C LEU A 263 27.54 -15.65 -10.06
N LEU A 264 26.69 -15.32 -11.03
CA LEU A 264 26.47 -13.94 -11.48
C LEU A 264 25.92 -13.05 -10.36
N GLN A 265 24.99 -13.57 -9.55
CA GLN A 265 24.48 -12.84 -8.40
C GLN A 265 25.56 -12.61 -7.33
N SER A 266 26.40 -13.61 -7.05
CA SER A 266 27.47 -13.50 -6.06
C SER A 266 28.55 -12.52 -6.52
N ALA A 267 28.96 -12.61 -7.78
CA ALA A 267 29.88 -11.68 -8.41
C ALA A 267 29.34 -10.24 -8.38
N ALA A 268 28.05 -10.06 -8.71
CA ALA A 268 27.41 -8.75 -8.66
C ALA A 268 27.43 -8.17 -7.25
N ARG A 269 27.10 -8.97 -6.22
CA ARG A 269 27.12 -8.55 -4.81
C ARG A 269 28.51 -8.22 -4.28
N ALA A 270 29.54 -8.95 -4.74
CA ALA A 270 30.92 -8.74 -4.34
C ALA A 270 31.54 -7.49 -5.00
N ALA A 271 31.22 -7.26 -6.27
CA ALA A 271 31.80 -6.17 -7.05
C ALA A 271 31.01 -4.86 -6.93
N GLY A 272 29.69 -4.95 -6.87
CA GLY A 272 28.80 -3.81 -6.97
C GLY A 272 28.33 -3.27 -5.62
N ARG A 273 27.62 -2.13 -5.68
CA ARG A 273 27.02 -1.48 -4.52
C ARG A 273 25.52 -1.74 -4.43
N PRO A 274 24.96 -1.96 -3.23
CA PRO A 274 23.52 -2.06 -3.08
C PRO A 274 22.85 -0.76 -3.51
N VAL A 275 21.83 -0.86 -4.36
CA VAL A 275 21.00 0.29 -4.74
C VAL A 275 20.15 0.65 -3.54
N ARG A 276 20.56 1.69 -2.82
CA ARG A 276 19.71 2.33 -1.82
C ARG A 276 18.75 3.29 -2.52
N LYS A 277 17.44 2.99 -2.51
CA LYS A 277 16.44 4.00 -2.84
C LYS A 277 16.38 4.96 -1.64
N GLY A 278 17.00 6.14 -1.79
CA GLY A 278 16.78 7.21 -0.83
C GLY A 278 15.29 7.57 -0.76
N THR A 279 14.75 7.68 0.46
CA THR A 279 13.42 8.25 0.73
C THR A 279 13.44 9.73 0.38
N ARG A 280 13.21 10.04 -0.89
CA ARG A 280 13.03 11.42 -1.32
C ARG A 280 11.57 11.77 -1.09
N SER A 281 11.31 12.63 -0.11
CA SER A 281 9.99 13.26 0.06
C SER A 281 9.54 13.92 -1.25
N ALA A 282 8.23 14.11 -1.41
CA ALA A 282 7.70 14.83 -2.56
C ALA A 282 8.32 16.24 -2.66
N PRO A 283 9.09 16.56 -3.72
CA PRO A 283 9.75 17.86 -3.82
C PRO A 283 8.79 19.04 -3.97
N TRP A 284 7.53 18.77 -4.28
CA TRP A 284 6.46 19.76 -4.38
C TRP A 284 5.75 20.01 -3.04
N TRP A 285 6.01 19.21 -2.01
CA TRP A 285 5.55 19.46 -0.65
C TRP A 285 6.51 20.42 0.04
N THR A 286 6.26 21.71 -0.12
CA THR A 286 7.09 22.80 0.41
C THR A 286 6.73 23.15 1.84
N ASP A 287 7.56 23.94 2.53
CA ASP A 287 7.26 24.49 3.86
C ASP A 287 5.93 25.26 3.84
N GLU A 288 5.67 26.03 2.78
CA GLU A 288 4.37 26.71 2.57
C GLU A 288 3.18 25.73 2.55
N CYS A 289 3.34 24.53 1.98
CA CYS A 289 2.29 23.51 2.02
C CYS A 289 2.09 22.95 3.44
N ALA A 290 3.19 22.75 4.17
CA ALA A 290 3.16 22.26 5.55
C ALA A 290 2.53 23.30 6.50
N GLU A 291 2.85 24.58 6.32
CA GLU A 291 2.26 25.71 7.04
C GLU A 291 0.77 25.84 6.75
N ALA A 292 0.36 25.82 5.48
CA ALA A 292 -1.06 25.87 5.11
C ALA A 292 -1.85 24.66 5.64
N ALA A 293 -1.22 23.48 5.73
CA ALA A 293 -1.80 22.33 6.40
C ALA A 293 -1.96 22.56 7.92
N ALA A 294 -0.93 23.14 8.57
CA ALA A 294 -0.98 23.50 9.98
C ALA A 294 -2.07 24.53 10.32
N GLU A 295 -2.20 25.58 9.51
CA GLU A 295 -3.27 26.58 9.66
C GLU A 295 -4.66 25.96 9.48
N TYR A 296 -4.84 25.15 8.45
CA TYR A 296 -6.11 24.45 8.24
C TYR A 296 -6.48 23.56 9.43
N ARG A 297 -5.51 22.82 9.99
CA ARG A 297 -5.70 22.01 11.20
C ARG A 297 -6.08 22.88 12.41
N ALA A 298 -5.38 23.98 12.63
CA ALA A 298 -5.65 24.87 13.76
C ALA A 298 -7.07 25.43 13.72
N ILE A 299 -7.52 25.89 12.55
CA ILE A 299 -8.88 26.43 12.37
C ILE A 299 -9.94 25.32 12.56
N ARG A 300 -9.67 24.12 12.05
CA ARG A 300 -10.56 22.96 12.20
C ARG A 300 -10.69 22.49 13.65
N GLY A 301 -9.60 22.50 14.42
CA GLY A 301 -9.61 22.14 15.84
C GLY A 301 -10.42 23.09 16.73
N ILE A 302 -10.49 24.38 16.37
CA ILE A 302 -11.29 25.38 17.10
C ILE A 302 -12.79 25.23 16.77
N LEU A 303 -13.12 24.79 15.56
CA LEU A 303 -14.49 24.70 15.04
C LEU A 303 -14.79 23.26 14.58
N PRO A 304 -14.94 22.32 15.52
CA PRO A 304 -14.97 20.88 15.24
C PRO A 304 -16.13 20.44 14.35
N LEU A 305 -17.19 21.25 14.21
CA LEU A 305 -18.33 20.93 13.36
C LEU A 305 -18.06 21.12 11.85
N GLY A 306 -16.85 21.52 11.41
CA GLY A 306 -16.38 21.41 10.02
C GLY A 306 -17.11 22.21 8.92
N PHE A 307 -18.31 22.73 9.21
CA PHE A 307 -19.17 23.49 8.28
C PHE A 307 -19.09 25.00 8.49
N SER A 308 -18.25 25.48 9.39
CA SER A 308 -18.04 26.92 9.53
C SER A 308 -17.45 27.51 8.25
N GLN A 309 -17.81 28.76 7.95
CA GLN A 309 -17.29 29.49 6.81
C GLN A 309 -15.75 29.55 6.86
N GLU A 310 -15.17 29.69 8.06
CA GLU A 310 -13.73 29.75 8.29
C GLU A 310 -13.04 28.43 7.95
N VAL A 311 -13.59 27.29 8.37
CA VAL A 311 -13.03 25.97 8.03
C VAL A 311 -13.08 25.75 6.51
N GLN A 312 -14.15 26.18 5.85
CA GLN A 312 -14.25 26.07 4.39
C GLN A 312 -13.30 27.02 3.65
N LEU A 313 -13.05 28.22 4.18
CA LEU A 313 -12.07 29.16 3.64
C LEU A 313 -10.65 28.60 3.79
N ALA A 314 -10.29 28.11 4.99
CA ALA A 314 -9.01 27.49 5.27
C ALA A 314 -8.77 26.25 4.40
N ARG A 315 -9.81 25.40 4.23
CA ARG A 315 -9.78 24.26 3.32
C ARG A 315 -9.47 24.70 1.88
N ARG A 316 -10.13 25.74 1.37
CA ARG A 316 -9.88 26.28 0.03
C ARG A 316 -8.48 26.84 -0.12
N GLU A 317 -7.98 27.55 0.90
CA GLU A 317 -6.62 28.09 0.95
C GLU A 317 -5.59 26.98 0.86
N PHE A 318 -5.68 26.00 1.76
CA PHE A 318 -4.78 24.85 1.78
C PHE A 318 -4.75 24.13 0.42
N GLN A 319 -5.91 23.84 -0.16
CA GLN A 319 -5.97 23.24 -1.48
C GLN A 319 -5.39 24.13 -2.59
N ARG A 320 -5.49 25.47 -2.47
CA ARG A 320 -4.91 26.41 -3.44
C ARG A 320 -3.37 26.37 -3.37
N VAL A 321 -2.81 26.43 -2.16
CA VAL A 321 -1.36 26.36 -1.91
C VAL A 321 -0.79 25.07 -2.49
N VAL A 322 -1.37 23.91 -2.17
CA VAL A 322 -0.90 22.61 -2.67
C VAL A 322 -0.98 22.52 -4.19
N ARG A 323 -2.09 22.96 -4.81
CA ARG A 323 -2.20 23.01 -6.28
C ARG A 323 -1.14 23.92 -6.91
N ARG A 324 -0.87 25.08 -6.30
CA ARG A 324 0.10 26.06 -6.79
C ARG A 324 1.52 25.50 -6.68
N ALA A 325 1.93 25.01 -5.52
CA ALA A 325 3.26 24.44 -5.29
C ALA A 325 3.54 23.28 -6.24
N LYS A 326 2.60 22.34 -6.37
CA LYS A 326 2.73 21.21 -7.30
C LYS A 326 2.82 21.64 -8.76
N ARG A 327 1.98 22.60 -9.18
CA ARG A 327 2.05 23.15 -10.55
C ARG A 327 3.37 23.87 -10.81
N GLN A 328 3.86 24.65 -9.84
CA GLN A 328 5.13 25.37 -9.96
C GLN A 328 6.30 24.40 -10.06
N TYR A 329 6.34 23.36 -9.22
CA TYR A 329 7.35 22.31 -9.30
C TYR A 329 7.40 21.69 -10.69
N TRP A 330 6.25 21.25 -11.24
CA TRP A 330 6.22 20.65 -12.57
C TRP A 330 6.62 21.61 -13.68
N ARG A 331 6.20 22.88 -13.61
CA ARG A 331 6.65 23.91 -14.58
C ARG A 331 8.15 24.10 -14.54
N ASN A 332 8.71 24.40 -13.36
CA ASN A 332 10.15 24.61 -13.19
C ASN A 332 10.97 23.39 -13.63
N LEU A 333 10.47 22.19 -13.37
CA LEU A 333 11.12 20.95 -13.77
C LEU A 333 11.18 20.79 -15.28
N ILE A 334 10.09 21.09 -15.99
CA ILE A 334 10.02 21.04 -17.45
C ILE A 334 10.87 22.15 -18.06
N ASP A 335 10.76 23.38 -17.54
CA ASP A 335 11.52 24.54 -18.01
C ASP A 335 13.03 24.35 -17.80
N GLY A 336 13.42 23.57 -16.79
CA GLY A 336 14.81 23.21 -16.51
C GLY A 336 15.41 22.12 -17.40
N PHE A 337 14.67 21.58 -18.37
CA PHE A 337 15.21 20.57 -19.29
C PHE A 337 16.13 21.21 -20.32
N SER A 338 17.44 20.94 -20.19
CA SER A 338 18.47 21.43 -21.10
C SER A 338 19.10 20.34 -21.97
N ASP A 339 18.89 19.06 -21.66
CA ASP A 339 19.52 17.93 -22.34
C ASP A 339 18.57 16.75 -22.60
N SER A 340 18.96 15.88 -23.52
CA SER A 340 18.21 14.66 -23.87
C SER A 340 18.08 13.69 -22.69
N ALA A 341 19.03 13.69 -21.75
CA ALA A 341 18.96 12.89 -20.54
C ALA A 341 17.84 13.36 -19.59
N SER A 342 17.59 14.67 -19.47
CA SER A 342 16.48 15.21 -18.69
C SER A 342 15.12 14.88 -19.31
N VAL A 343 15.03 14.90 -20.64
CA VAL A 343 13.84 14.42 -21.36
C VAL A 343 13.59 12.93 -21.09
N TYR A 344 14.64 12.10 -21.10
CA TYR A 344 14.52 10.67 -20.77
C TYR A 344 14.05 10.42 -19.33
N LYS A 345 14.47 11.25 -18.36
CA LYS A 345 13.93 11.20 -17.00
C LYS A 345 12.42 11.50 -17.00
N ALA A 346 11.97 12.41 -17.85
CA ALA A 346 10.55 12.76 -17.99
C ALA A 346 9.70 11.66 -18.65
N VAL A 347 10.27 10.90 -19.60
CA VAL A 347 9.61 9.73 -20.22
C VAL A 347 9.20 8.71 -19.16
N ARG A 348 9.94 8.60 -18.06
CA ARG A 348 9.56 7.74 -16.93
C ARG A 348 8.26 8.19 -16.24
N TRP A 349 7.88 9.46 -16.32
CA TRP A 349 6.59 9.98 -15.82
C TRP A 349 5.47 9.86 -16.87
N LEU A 350 5.81 9.80 -18.16
CA LEU A 350 4.89 9.49 -19.25
C LEU A 350 4.56 8.00 -19.36
N LYS A 351 5.39 7.13 -18.79
CA LYS A 351 4.99 5.75 -18.53
C LYS A 351 4.07 5.78 -17.31
N SER A 352 2.77 5.59 -17.53
CA SER A 352 1.91 5.15 -16.44
C SER A 352 2.62 3.96 -15.79
N PRO A 353 2.75 3.88 -14.46
CA PRO A 353 3.02 2.61 -13.83
C PRO A 353 1.93 1.69 -14.39
N GLY A 354 2.28 0.82 -15.32
CA GLY A 354 1.31 -0.12 -15.87
C GLY A 354 0.71 -0.90 -14.71
N ALA A 355 -0.47 -1.49 -14.91
CA ALA A 355 -0.99 -2.48 -13.98
C ALA A 355 0.16 -3.40 -13.57
N PHE A 356 0.44 -3.47 -12.26
CA PHE A 356 1.43 -4.41 -11.78
C PHE A 356 0.96 -5.79 -12.20
N GLN A 357 1.68 -6.39 -13.13
CA GLN A 357 1.47 -7.78 -13.52
C GLN A 357 2.29 -8.61 -12.53
N PRO A 358 1.67 -9.24 -11.52
CA PRO A 358 2.39 -10.16 -10.66
C PRO A 358 3.06 -11.22 -11.54
N PRO A 359 4.23 -11.73 -11.15
CA PRO A 359 4.82 -12.84 -11.88
C PRO A 359 3.80 -13.99 -12.00
N PRO A 360 3.92 -14.84 -13.05
CA PRO A 360 3.08 -16.02 -13.17
C PRO A 360 3.13 -16.85 -11.89
N LEU A 361 1.96 -17.29 -11.42
CA LEU A 361 1.82 -18.07 -10.20
C LEU A 361 1.88 -19.55 -10.58
N GLN A 362 2.81 -20.30 -10.01
CA GLN A 362 2.89 -21.75 -10.23
C GLN A 362 2.34 -22.49 -9.01
N ILE A 363 1.28 -23.27 -9.21
CA ILE A 363 0.71 -24.16 -8.20
C ILE A 363 0.64 -25.56 -8.80
N VAL A 364 1.37 -26.52 -8.20
CA VAL A 364 1.37 -27.93 -8.62
C VAL A 364 1.57 -28.05 -10.15
N ASP A 365 2.64 -27.41 -10.65
CA ASP A 365 3.07 -27.42 -12.05
C ASP A 365 2.13 -26.77 -13.09
N VAL A 366 1.08 -26.07 -12.65
CA VAL A 366 0.25 -25.21 -13.52
C VAL A 366 0.62 -23.75 -13.31
N VAL A 367 0.93 -23.06 -14.42
CA VAL A 367 1.29 -21.64 -14.42
C VAL A 367 0.04 -20.80 -14.72
N HIS A 368 -0.33 -19.93 -13.77
CA HIS A 368 -1.44 -19.00 -13.88
C HIS A 368 -0.91 -17.60 -14.20
N GLU A 369 -1.32 -17.04 -15.34
CA GLU A 369 -0.80 -15.76 -15.83
C GLU A 369 -1.75 -14.59 -15.57
N THR A 370 -3.07 -14.79 -15.66
CA THR A 370 -4.06 -13.74 -15.43
C THR A 370 -4.33 -13.54 -13.93
N GLN A 371 -4.67 -12.32 -13.51
CA GLN A 371 -5.02 -12.02 -12.11
C GLN A 371 -6.21 -12.85 -11.60
N LEU A 372 -7.21 -13.08 -12.45
CA LEU A 372 -8.38 -13.88 -12.12
C LEU A 372 -8.02 -15.36 -11.94
N ASP A 373 -7.16 -15.90 -12.82
CA ASP A 373 -6.69 -17.29 -12.70
C ASP A 373 -5.79 -17.46 -11.48
N LYS A 374 -4.93 -16.48 -11.19
CA LYS A 374 -4.12 -16.43 -9.96
C LYS A 374 -5.02 -16.44 -8.73
N ALA A 375 -6.01 -15.55 -8.68
CA ALA A 375 -6.96 -15.47 -7.56
C ALA A 375 -7.75 -16.78 -7.38
N ASN A 376 -8.22 -17.40 -8.47
CA ASN A 376 -8.94 -18.66 -8.42
C ASN A 376 -8.04 -19.86 -8.04
N ALA A 377 -6.82 -19.92 -8.55
CA ALA A 377 -5.85 -20.94 -8.21
C ALA A 377 -5.44 -20.84 -6.73
N LEU A 378 -5.25 -19.63 -6.22
CA LEU A 378 -5.01 -19.36 -4.81
C LEU A 378 -6.23 -19.75 -3.97
N ARG A 379 -7.44 -19.39 -4.39
CA ARG A 379 -8.69 -19.80 -3.75
C ARG A 379 -8.77 -21.33 -3.60
N ARG A 380 -8.61 -22.07 -4.68
CA ARG A 380 -8.66 -23.55 -4.67
C ARG A 380 -7.55 -24.17 -3.84
N SER A 381 -6.32 -23.72 -4.05
CA SER A 381 -5.14 -24.27 -3.35
C SER A 381 -5.08 -23.94 -1.86
N THR A 382 -5.80 -22.92 -1.39
CA THR A 382 -5.73 -22.41 -0.01
C THR A 382 -7.00 -22.67 0.79
N LEU A 383 -8.17 -22.63 0.15
CA LEU A 383 -9.47 -22.78 0.83
C LEU A 383 -10.06 -24.19 0.71
N GLU A 384 -9.78 -24.93 -0.38
CA GLU A 384 -10.38 -26.26 -0.60
C GLU A 384 -9.54 -27.42 0.00
N ARG A 385 -8.45 -27.11 0.72
CA ARG A 385 -7.64 -28.11 1.45
C ARG A 385 -8.07 -28.37 2.89
N CYS A 386 -8.96 -27.57 3.47
CA CYS A 386 -9.49 -27.88 4.81
C CYS A 386 -10.81 -28.62 4.64
N THR A 387 -10.74 -29.94 4.48
CA THR A 387 -11.91 -30.80 4.63
C THR A 387 -11.96 -31.30 6.06
N ALA A 388 -13.16 -31.53 6.60
CA ALA A 388 -13.40 -32.04 7.96
C ALA A 388 -12.72 -33.40 8.29
N ALA A 389 -11.97 -33.98 7.34
CA ALA A 389 -11.15 -35.17 7.53
C ALA A 389 -9.76 -34.87 8.13
N ASP A 390 -9.32 -33.61 8.18
CA ASP A 390 -8.03 -33.22 8.76
C ASP A 390 -8.10 -32.94 10.27
N ASP A 391 -9.32 -32.93 10.86
CA ASP A 391 -9.53 -32.99 12.30
C ASP A 391 -9.37 -34.45 12.77
N SER A 392 -8.14 -34.94 12.75
CA SER A 392 -7.83 -36.19 13.44
C SER A 392 -7.97 -35.98 14.95
N SER A 393 -9.06 -36.50 15.49
CA SER A 393 -9.21 -36.90 16.89
C SER A 393 -7.93 -37.58 17.37
N ASN A 394 -7.30 -37.03 18.39
CA ASN A 394 -6.36 -37.78 19.21
C ASN A 394 -6.64 -37.41 20.67
N ASP A 395 -7.10 -38.44 21.39
CA ASP A 395 -7.45 -38.59 22.81
C ASP A 395 -7.13 -37.47 23.82
#